data_AF-A0A1W2AU79-F1
#
_entry.id   AF-A0A1W2AU79-F1
#
_cell.length_a   1.000
_cell.length_b   1.000
_cell.length_c   1.000
_cell.angle_alpha   90.00
_cell.angle_beta   90.00
_cell.angle_gamma   90.00
#
_symmetry.space_group_name_H-M   'P 1'
#
loop_
_entity.id
_entity.type
_entity.pdbx_description
1 polymer ?
#
loop_
_entity_poly.entity_id
_entity_poly.type
_entity_poly.pdbx_seq_one_letter_code
_entity_poly.pdbx_strand_id
1 'polypeptide(L)'
;MLAAHLFVTAVGMAFFVGIVWSASWIANRWLHRIAAFGIGALASIWLAQNIVRGIFHCLHAPRYVPPAPGEGGEGQMIFNCDSAGGVIDRVYLYVIGPLALITLILISVRFLRAKPVVNAP
;
A
#
# COMPACT_ATOMS: atom_id res chain seq x y z
N MET A 1 -5.07 -0.74 21.48
CA MET A 1 -5.67 -0.16 20.26
C MET A 1 -4.71 -0.20 19.07
N LEU A 2 -3.46 0.23 19.22
CA LEU A 2 -2.42 0.17 18.17
C LEU A 2 -2.31 -1.20 17.48
N ALA A 3 -2.20 -2.30 18.24
CA ALA A 3 -2.05 -3.65 17.69
C ALA A 3 -3.25 -4.08 16.81
N ALA A 4 -4.47 -3.70 17.20
CA ALA A 4 -5.66 -4.00 16.41
C ALA A 4 -5.65 -3.24 15.07
N HIS A 5 -5.20 -1.99 15.05
CA HIS A 5 -5.09 -1.23 13.80
C HIS A 5 -3.99 -1.78 12.90
N LEU A 6 -2.82 -2.13 13.45
CA LEU A 6 -1.76 -2.79 12.69
C LEU A 6 -2.24 -4.11 12.07
N PHE A 7 -3.02 -4.89 12.82
CA PHE A 7 -3.63 -6.11 12.31
C PHE A 7 -4.60 -5.84 11.16
N VAL A 8 -5.51 -4.87 11.30
CA VAL A 8 -6.45 -4.48 10.24
C VAL A 8 -5.72 -4.02 8.99
N THR A 9 -4.67 -3.20 9.14
CA THR A 9 -3.84 -2.73 8.01
C THR A 9 -3.12 -3.89 7.32
N ALA A 10 -2.56 -4.82 8.08
CA ALA A 10 -1.89 -5.99 7.52
C ALA A 10 -2.87 -6.92 6.78
N VAL A 11 -4.05 -7.18 7.36
CA VAL A 11 -5.09 -8.01 6.75
C VAL A 11 -5.65 -7.34 5.49
N GLY A 12 -5.91 -6.04 5.54
CA GLY A 12 -6.37 -5.28 4.37
C GLY A 12 -5.36 -5.34 3.23
N MET A 13 -4.06 -5.25 3.54
CA MET A 13 -3.02 -5.37 2.53
C MET A 13 -2.90 -6.79 1.97
N ALA A 14 -2.97 -7.81 2.83
CA ALA A 14 -2.96 -9.20 2.39
C ALA A 14 -4.16 -9.50 1.46
N PHE A 15 -5.33 -8.95 1.79
CA PHE A 15 -6.53 -9.06 0.96
C PHE A 15 -6.36 -8.37 -0.40
N PHE A 16 -5.79 -7.15 -0.41
CA PHE A 16 -5.45 -6.45 -1.66
C PHE A 16 -4.52 -7.28 -2.55
N VAL A 17 -3.43 -7.80 -2.00
CA VAL A 17 -2.50 -8.67 -2.73
C VAL A 17 -3.21 -9.93 -3.25
N GLY A 18 -4.09 -10.53 -2.45
CA GLY A 18 -4.90 -11.69 -2.83
C GLY A 18 -5.85 -11.41 -3.99
N ILE A 19 -6.49 -10.23 -4.01
CA ILE A 19 -7.34 -9.78 -5.14
C ILE A 19 -6.49 -9.62 -6.40
N VAL A 20 -5.37 -8.91 -6.32
CA VAL A 20 -4.51 -8.67 -7.49
C VAL A 20 -3.99 -9.99 -8.04
N TRP A 21 -3.56 -10.90 -7.16
CA TRP A 21 -3.14 -12.25 -7.55
C TRP A 21 -4.25 -13.02 -8.27
N SER A 22 -5.46 -13.02 -7.72
CA SER A 22 -6.63 -13.70 -8.30
C SER A 22 -6.99 -13.09 -9.66
N ALA A 23 -7.00 -11.76 -9.76
CA ALA A 23 -7.26 -11.04 -11.02
C ALA A 23 -6.21 -11.35 -12.09
N SER A 24 -4.93 -11.34 -11.74
CA SER A 24 -3.84 -11.76 -12.64
C SER A 24 -3.97 -13.23 -13.07
N TRP A 25 -4.36 -14.12 -12.16
CA TRP A 25 -4.60 -15.52 -12.50
C TRP A 25 -5.75 -15.71 -13.49
N ILE A 26 -6.89 -15.04 -13.26
CA ILE A 26 -8.05 -15.07 -14.18
C ILE A 26 -7.63 -14.47 -15.53
N ALA A 27 -6.95 -13.33 -15.55
CA ALA A 27 -6.49 -12.70 -16.79
C ALA A 27 -5.52 -13.60 -17.58
N ASN A 28 -4.66 -14.35 -16.88
CA ASN A 28 -3.77 -15.31 -17.52
C ASN A 28 -4.53 -16.49 -18.15
N ARG A 29 -5.66 -16.89 -17.55
CA ARG A 29 -6.49 -18.00 -18.04
C ARG A 29 -7.31 -17.63 -19.29
N TRP A 30 -7.81 -16.39 -19.37
CA TRP A 30 -8.84 -16.02 -20.36
C TRP A 30 -8.41 -14.98 -21.40
N LEU A 31 -7.45 -14.10 -21.10
CA LEU A 31 -7.05 -13.01 -22.01
C LEU A 31 -5.69 -13.31 -22.65
N HIS A 32 -4.62 -13.14 -21.88
CA HIS A 32 -3.24 -13.40 -22.29
C HIS A 32 -2.29 -13.17 -21.12
N ARG A 33 -1.10 -13.77 -21.15
CA ARG A 33 -0.02 -13.54 -20.15
C ARG A 33 0.34 -12.07 -19.95
N ILE A 34 0.24 -11.28 -21.03
CA ILE A 34 0.57 -9.84 -21.02
C ILE A 34 -0.46 -9.06 -20.19
N ALA A 35 -1.75 -9.44 -20.28
CA ALA A 35 -2.79 -8.82 -19.46
C ALA A 35 -2.58 -9.14 -17.97
N ALA A 36 -2.25 -10.38 -17.64
CA ALA A 36 -1.95 -10.79 -16.26
C ALA A 36 -0.76 -10.03 -15.65
N PHE A 37 0.31 -9.86 -16.43
CA PHE A 37 1.45 -9.02 -16.06
C PHE A 37 1.04 -7.55 -15.89
N GLY A 38 0.25 -7.01 -16.83
CA GLY A 38 -0.22 -5.62 -16.79
C GLY A 38 -0.99 -5.29 -15.51
N ILE A 39 -1.89 -6.17 -15.06
CA ILE A 39 -2.64 -6.00 -13.81
C ILE A 39 -1.68 -5.90 -12.62
N GLY A 40 -0.74 -6.84 -12.50
CA GLY A 40 0.21 -6.86 -11.38
C GLY A 40 1.17 -5.65 -11.41
N ALA A 41 1.63 -5.25 -12.60
CA ALA A 41 2.49 -4.08 -12.78
C ALA A 41 1.77 -2.78 -12.42
N LEU A 42 0.53 -2.60 -12.88
CA LEU A 42 -0.29 -1.43 -12.55
C LEU A 42 -0.58 -1.36 -11.05
N ALA A 43 -0.94 -2.46 -10.41
CA ALA A 43 -1.15 -2.52 -8.97
C ALA A 43 0.13 -2.18 -8.19
N SER A 44 1.29 -2.66 -8.64
CA SER A 44 2.60 -2.34 -8.06
C SER A 44 2.92 -0.85 -8.18
N ILE A 45 2.73 -0.26 -9.36
CA ILE A 45 2.95 1.18 -9.59
C ILE A 45 2.02 2.02 -8.71
N TRP A 46 0.74 1.67 -8.66
CA TRP A 46 -0.24 2.35 -7.83
C TRP A 46 0.12 2.29 -6.34
N LEU A 47 0.52 1.11 -5.84
CA LEU A 47 0.94 0.97 -4.45
C LEU A 47 2.21 1.77 -4.15
N ALA A 48 3.21 1.74 -5.04
CA ALA A 48 4.43 2.54 -4.91
C ALA A 48 4.12 4.04 -4.85
N GLN A 49 3.22 4.54 -5.70
CA GLN A 49 2.77 5.93 -5.66
C GLN A 49 2.11 6.29 -4.32
N ASN A 50 1.29 5.41 -3.75
CA ASN A 50 0.67 5.65 -2.45
C ASN A 50 1.70 5.69 -1.32
N ILE A 51 2.70 4.79 -1.32
CA ILE A 51 3.78 4.80 -0.34
C ILE A 51 4.57 6.12 -0.44
N VAL A 52 4.95 6.52 -1.65
CA VAL A 52 5.69 7.77 -1.89
C VAL A 52 4.88 8.98 -1.42
N ARG A 53 3.59 9.07 -1.76
CA ARG A 53 2.71 10.16 -1.30
C ARG A 53 2.59 10.18 0.23
N GLY A 54 2.47 9.03 0.87
CA GLY A 54 2.40 8.95 2.33
C GLY A 54 3.70 9.39 3.01
N ILE A 55 4.87 9.00 2.45
CA ILE A 55 6.16 9.46 2.94
C ILE A 55 6.26 10.99 2.83
N PHE A 56 5.91 11.55 1.67
CA PHE A 56 5.90 13.02 1.51
C PHE A 56 4.95 13.70 2.48
N HIS A 57 3.77 13.12 2.75
CA HIS A 57 2.84 13.64 3.73
C HIS A 57 3.44 13.66 5.15
N CYS A 58 4.15 12.60 5.55
CA CYS A 58 4.84 12.57 6.84
C CYS A 58 6.03 13.54 6.94
N LEU A 59 6.66 13.88 5.81
CA LEU A 59 7.78 14.82 5.75
C LEU A 59 7.35 16.29 5.59
N HIS A 60 6.05 16.57 5.41
CA HIS A 60 5.58 17.95 5.33
C HIS A 60 5.86 18.72 6.62
N ALA A 61 6.10 20.01 6.47
CA ALA A 61 6.34 20.90 7.60
C ALA A 61 5.17 20.84 8.60
N PRO A 62 5.46 20.85 9.91
CA PRO A 62 4.42 20.85 10.94
C PRO A 62 3.53 22.08 10.79
N ARG A 63 2.24 21.91 11.10
CA ARG A 63 1.27 23.00 11.09
C ARG A 63 1.08 23.53 12.50
N TYR A 64 1.22 24.83 12.66
CA TYR A 64 0.84 25.52 13.88
C TYR A 64 -0.67 25.69 13.94
N VAL A 65 -1.28 25.27 15.03
CA VAL A 65 -2.70 25.48 15.33
C VAL A 65 -2.79 26.46 16.50
N PRO A 66 -3.33 27.66 16.30
CA PRO A 66 -3.51 28.62 17.39
C PRO A 66 -4.54 28.07 18.40
N PRO A 67 -4.45 28.47 19.68
CA PRO A 67 -5.43 28.10 20.69
C PRO A 67 -6.80 28.67 20.33
N ALA A 68 -7.86 27.99 20.79
CA ALA A 68 -9.22 28.49 20.60
C ALA A 68 -9.41 29.85 21.32
N PRO A 69 -10.24 30.77 20.79
CA PRO A 69 -10.47 32.06 21.42
C PRO A 69 -11.02 31.86 22.84
N GLY A 70 -10.31 32.38 23.85
CA GLY A 70 -10.70 32.26 25.27
C GLY A 70 -9.97 31.17 26.04
N GLU A 71 -9.25 30.26 25.38
CA GLU A 71 -8.32 29.34 26.06
C GLU A 71 -6.93 29.99 26.11
N GLY A 72 -6.50 30.41 27.31
CA GLY A 72 -5.23 31.11 27.54
C GLY A 72 -3.97 30.25 27.40
N GLY A 73 -3.94 29.32 26.44
CA GLY A 73 -2.84 28.38 26.21
C GLY A 73 -1.88 28.80 25.10
N GLU A 74 -0.71 28.17 25.05
CA GLU A 74 0.18 28.23 23.88
C GLU A 74 -0.38 27.36 22.76
N GLY A 75 -0.36 27.86 21.51
CA GLY A 75 -0.81 27.06 20.36
C GLY A 75 0.06 25.81 20.12
N GLN A 76 -0.49 24.82 19.43
CA GLN A 76 0.13 23.52 19.25
C GLN A 76 0.77 23.36 17.87
N MET A 77 1.95 22.73 17.82
CA MET A 77 2.57 22.28 16.58
C MET A 77 2.13 20.84 16.29
N ILE A 78 1.40 20.64 15.20
CA ILE A 78 0.94 19.31 14.77
C ILE A 78 1.90 18.78 13.70
N PHE A 79 2.58 17.68 14.03
CA PHE A 79 3.37 16.89 13.11
C PHE A 79 2.50 15.76 12.55
N ASN A 80 2.41 15.63 11.21
CA ASN A 80 1.45 14.74 10.56
C ASN A 80 1.57 13.27 11.00
N CYS A 81 2.79 12.80 11.33
CA CYS A 81 3.04 11.40 11.65
C CYS A 81 3.76 11.16 13.00
N ASP A 82 3.60 12.05 13.99
CA ASP A 82 4.08 11.84 15.38
C ASP A 82 2.97 11.46 16.37
N SER A 83 1.72 11.35 15.91
CA SER A 83 0.62 10.84 16.73
C SER A 83 0.66 9.31 16.85
N ALA A 84 -0.18 8.73 17.71
CA ALA A 84 -0.39 7.27 17.75
C ALA A 84 -0.86 6.71 16.39
N GLY A 85 -1.58 7.50 15.59
CA GLY A 85 -1.90 7.19 14.19
C GLY A 85 -0.66 7.23 13.29
N GLY A 86 0.22 8.21 13.51
CA GLY A 86 1.49 8.34 12.81
C GLY A 86 2.43 7.14 12.95
N VAL A 87 2.39 6.43 14.08
CA VAL A 87 3.14 5.16 14.26
C VAL A 87 2.62 4.08 13.30
N ILE A 88 1.30 3.99 13.10
CA ILE A 88 0.68 3.04 12.16
C ILE A 88 1.08 3.41 10.73
N ASP A 89 1.03 4.69 10.39
CA ASP A 89 1.44 5.17 9.07
C ASP A 89 2.91 4.85 8.80
N ARG A 90 3.80 5.02 9.79
CA ARG A 90 5.22 4.62 9.63
C ARG A 90 5.36 3.12 9.40
N VAL A 91 4.69 2.27 10.18
CA VAL A 91 4.76 0.82 9.98
C VAL A 91 4.20 0.43 8.60
N TYR A 92 3.12 1.08 8.15
CA TYR A 92 2.59 0.88 6.82
C TYR A 92 3.60 1.30 5.73
N LEU A 93 4.15 2.52 5.82
CA LEU A 93 5.00 3.09 4.78
C LEU A 93 6.38 2.42 4.68
N TYR A 94 6.94 1.99 5.82
CA TYR A 94 8.31 1.45 5.87
C TYR A 94 8.38 -0.08 5.93
N VAL A 95 7.29 -0.77 6.30
CA VAL A 95 7.31 -2.24 6.47
C VAL A 95 6.23 -2.91 5.61
N ILE A 96 4.95 -2.69 5.92
CA ILE A 96 3.85 -3.46 5.29
C ILE A 96 3.73 -3.14 3.79
N GLY A 97 3.76 -1.85 3.44
CA GLY A 97 3.70 -1.36 2.06
C GLY A 97 4.82 -1.91 1.19
N PRO A 98 6.10 -1.73 1.57
CA PRO A 98 7.24 -2.29 0.84
C PRO A 98 7.18 -3.81 0.68
N LEU A 99 6.80 -4.56 1.73
CA LEU A 99 6.63 -6.01 1.64
C LEU A 99 5.54 -6.41 0.64
N ALA A 100 4.40 -5.73 0.66
CA ALA A 100 3.32 -5.97 -0.28
C ALA A 100 3.73 -5.61 -1.72
N LEU A 101 4.47 -4.51 -1.89
CA LEU A 101 5.01 -4.11 -3.19
C LEU A 101 5.97 -5.15 -3.76
N ILE A 102 6.92 -5.64 -2.96
CA ILE A 102 7.83 -6.73 -3.36
C ILE A 102 7.01 -7.96 -3.77
N THR A 103 6.00 -8.32 -2.98
CA THR A 103 5.13 -9.47 -3.27
C THR A 103 4.41 -9.32 -4.61
N LEU A 104 3.85 -8.14 -4.90
CA LEU A 104 3.18 -7.86 -6.18
C LEU A 104 4.15 -7.90 -7.36
N ILE A 105 5.37 -7.40 -7.20
CA ILE A 105 6.43 -7.48 -8.23
C ILE A 105 6.77 -8.96 -8.50
N LEU A 106 6.95 -9.77 -7.46
CA LEU A 106 7.22 -11.20 -7.60
C LEU A 106 6.08 -11.95 -8.31
N ILE A 107 4.83 -11.64 -7.96
CA ILE A 107 3.65 -12.18 -8.65
C ILE A 107 3.66 -11.80 -10.13
N SER A 108 3.92 -10.54 -10.44
CA SER A 108 3.96 -10.02 -11.82
C SER A 108 5.04 -10.74 -12.65
N VAL A 109 6.26 -10.84 -12.10
CA VAL A 109 7.38 -11.54 -12.75
C VAL A 109 7.08 -13.02 -12.95
N ARG A 110 6.40 -13.67 -12.00
CA ARG A 110 5.98 -15.07 -12.13
C ARG A 110 5.08 -15.28 -13.34
N PHE A 111 4.08 -14.42 -13.55
CA PHE A 111 3.19 -14.52 -14.71
C PHE A 111 3.91 -14.23 -16.04
N LEU A 112 4.91 -13.34 -16.03
CA LEU A 112 5.75 -13.09 -17.21
C LEU A 112 6.57 -14.33 -17.61
N ARG A 113 7.07 -15.09 -16.62
CA ARG A 113 7.90 -16.29 -16.81
C ARG A 113 7.10 -17.58 -16.98
N ALA A 114 5.79 -17.56 -16.73
CA ALA A 114 4.95 -18.73 -16.89
C ALA A 114 4.91 -19.14 -18.38
N LYS A 115 5.22 -20.41 -18.66
CA LYS A 115 5.00 -20.98 -20.00
C LYS A 115 3.49 -20.95 -20.29
N PRO A 116 3.06 -20.64 -21.52
CA PRO A 116 1.65 -20.73 -21.87
C PRO A 116 1.17 -22.14 -21.52
N VAL A 117 0.06 -22.22 -20.78
CA VAL A 117 -0.68 -23.48 -20.65
C VAL A 117 -1.27 -23.72 -22.03
N VAL A 118 -0.51 -24.40 -22.88
CA VAL A 118 -1.01 -24.97 -24.13
C VAL A 118 -2.14 -25.87 -23.66
N ASN A 119 -3.38 -25.49 -23.97
CA ASN A 119 -4.54 -26.34 -23.70
C ASN A 119 -4.25 -27.67 -24.39
N ALA A 120 -3.96 -28.71 -23.61
CA ALA A 120 -4.10 -30.07 -24.11
C ALA A 120 -5.59 -30.25 -24.46
N PRO A 121 -5.89 -30.84 -25.63
CA PRO A 121 -7.25 -30.96 -26.15
C PRO A 121 -8.18 -31.70 -25.19
#